data_AF-A0A4R6FDE5-F1
#
_entry.id   AF-A0A4R6FDE5-F1
#
_cell.length_a   1.000
_cell.length_b   1.000
_cell.length_c   1.000
_cell.angle_alpha   90.00
_cell.angle_beta   90.00
_cell.angle_gamma   90.00
#
_symmetry.space_group_name_H-M   'P 1'
#
loop_
_entity.id
_entity.type
_entity.pdbx_description
1 polymer ?
#
loop_
_entity_poly.entity_id
_entity_poly.type
_entity_poly.pdbx_seq_one_letter_code
_entity_poly.pdbx_strand_id
1 'polypeptide(L)'
;MDDNDLVVEFDELDRQLGLMDMLRELDASADIKGGKNHNIILIFSEDAPMEIQTFRDATQAISVLFELEKEHAGTEKDIVLVRGNRHDVRTAFRNYFSDASDFIFYIDQARGLLSGTLS
;
A
#
# COMPACT_ATOMS: atom_id res chain seq x y z
N MET A 1 -4.78 -19.98 22.73
CA MET A 1 -4.73 -19.41 21.38
C MET A 1 -4.83 -20.58 20.44
N ASP A 2 -6.04 -20.81 19.96
CA ASP A 2 -6.30 -21.74 18.87
C ASP A 2 -6.17 -21.04 17.51
N ASP A 3 -6.30 -21.81 16.42
CA ASP A 3 -6.12 -21.29 15.06
C ASP A 3 -7.09 -20.15 14.72
N ASN A 4 -8.30 -20.18 15.28
CA ASN A 4 -9.31 -19.15 15.07
C ASN A 4 -9.00 -17.89 15.90
N ASP A 5 -8.54 -18.04 17.15
CA ASP A 5 -8.06 -16.91 17.96
C ASP A 5 -6.96 -16.12 17.23
N LEU A 6 -6.07 -16.83 16.50
CA LEU A 6 -4.98 -16.22 15.73
C LEU A 6 -5.47 -15.42 14.53
N VAL A 7 -6.48 -15.92 13.82
CA VAL A 7 -7.10 -15.17 12.71
C VAL A 7 -7.80 -13.93 13.23
N VAL A 8 -8.52 -14.04 14.36
CA VAL A 8 -9.22 -12.89 14.97
C VAL A 8 -8.24 -11.81 15.42
N GLU A 9 -7.12 -12.18 16.06
CA GLU A 9 -6.11 -11.21 16.49
C GLU A 9 -5.40 -10.57 15.30
N PHE A 10 -5.09 -11.34 14.26
CA PHE A 10 -4.54 -10.80 13.02
C PHE A 10 -5.49 -9.81 12.36
N ASP A 11 -6.77 -10.16 12.23
CA ASP A 11 -7.78 -9.31 11.60
C ASP A 11 -7.98 -8.00 12.36
N GLU A 12 -7.93 -8.05 13.70
CA GLU A 12 -8.02 -6.84 14.51
C GLU A 12 -6.78 -5.94 14.36
N LEU A 13 -5.59 -6.53 14.31
CA LEU A 13 -4.35 -5.78 14.05
C LEU A 13 -4.33 -5.19 12.63
N ASP A 14 -4.73 -5.96 11.63
CA ASP A 14 -4.80 -5.48 10.25
C ASP A 14 -5.86 -4.38 10.10
N ARG A 15 -7.01 -4.48 10.77
CA ARG A 15 -8.03 -3.42 10.80
C ARG A 15 -7.51 -2.12 11.41
N GLN A 16 -6.60 -2.21 12.40
CA GLN A 16 -5.97 -1.03 13.00
C GLN A 16 -4.89 -0.42 12.12
N LEU A 17 -4.20 -1.24 11.32
CA LEU A 17 -3.05 -0.81 10.50
C LEU A 17 -3.41 -0.51 9.04
N GLY A 18 -4.52 -1.05 8.53
CA GLY A 18 -4.93 -0.96 7.12
C GLY A 18 -3.93 -1.61 6.14
N LEU A 19 -3.09 -2.53 6.62
CA LEU A 19 -1.91 -3.00 5.89
C LEU A 19 -2.30 -3.81 4.64
N MET A 20 -3.21 -4.78 4.79
CA MET A 20 -3.62 -5.64 3.67
C MET A 20 -4.37 -4.86 2.59
N ASP A 21 -5.19 -3.89 2.99
CA ASP A 21 -5.93 -3.06 2.04
C ASP A 21 -4.99 -2.11 1.27
N MET A 22 -4.02 -1.51 1.96
CA MET A 22 -2.94 -0.76 1.31
C MET A 22 -2.20 -1.64 0.28
N LEU A 23 -1.79 -2.86 0.66
CA LEU A 23 -1.05 -3.75 -0.24
C LEU A 23 -1.90 -4.14 -1.47
N ARG A 24 -3.21 -4.35 -1.30
CA ARG A 24 -4.15 -4.65 -2.39
C ARG A 24 -4.34 -3.46 -3.33
N GLU A 25 -4.49 -2.25 -2.79
CA GLU A 25 -4.65 -1.03 -3.58
C GLU A 25 -3.37 -0.68 -4.35
N LEU A 26 -2.22 -0.88 -3.71
CA LEU A 26 -0.92 -0.79 -4.36
C LEU A 26 -0.87 -1.78 -5.54
N ASP A 27 -1.23 -3.07 -5.34
CA ASP A 27 -1.18 -4.05 -6.44
C ASP A 27 -2.18 -3.71 -7.56
N ALA A 28 -3.37 -3.21 -7.23
CA ALA A 28 -4.37 -2.86 -8.23
C ALA A 28 -3.96 -1.66 -9.12
N SER A 29 -3.00 -0.83 -8.70
CA SER A 29 -2.65 0.41 -9.40
C SER A 29 -1.88 0.17 -10.71
N ALA A 30 -2.52 0.55 -11.83
CA ALA A 30 -1.93 0.48 -13.16
C ALA A 30 -0.78 1.48 -13.37
N ASP A 31 -0.84 2.65 -12.71
CA ASP A 31 0.21 3.69 -12.81
C ASP A 31 1.53 3.24 -12.17
N ILE A 32 1.39 2.44 -11.13
CA ILE A 32 2.45 1.70 -10.45
C ILE A 32 3.00 0.60 -11.39
N LYS A 33 2.15 -0.30 -11.88
CA LYS A 33 2.55 -1.41 -12.77
C LYS A 33 3.22 -0.93 -14.07
N GLY A 34 2.92 0.30 -14.51
CA GLY A 34 3.51 0.92 -15.71
C GLY A 34 5.01 1.25 -15.60
N GLY A 35 5.58 1.34 -14.38
CA GLY A 35 7.03 1.42 -14.13
C GLY A 35 7.79 2.58 -14.78
N LYS A 36 7.09 3.62 -15.27
CA LYS A 36 7.70 4.75 -15.99
C LYS A 36 8.07 5.93 -15.08
N ASN A 37 7.42 6.03 -13.92
CA ASN A 37 7.54 7.15 -13.00
C ASN A 37 8.19 6.68 -11.69
N HIS A 38 9.16 7.45 -11.20
CA HIS A 38 10.02 7.07 -10.05
C HIS A 38 9.74 7.88 -8.79
N ASN A 39 8.75 8.77 -8.89
CA ASN A 39 8.31 9.64 -7.82
C ASN A 39 6.81 9.40 -7.68
N ILE A 40 6.40 8.84 -6.56
CA ILE A 40 5.01 8.42 -6.33
C ILE A 40 4.58 9.05 -5.01
N ILE A 41 3.48 9.79 -5.03
CA ILE A 41 2.82 10.27 -3.83
C ILE A 41 1.68 9.31 -3.55
N LEU A 42 1.69 8.76 -2.34
CA LEU A 42 0.60 7.98 -1.78
C LEU A 42 -0.15 8.88 -0.80
N ILE A 43 -1.47 8.96 -0.96
CA ILE A 43 -2.34 9.76 -0.10
C ILE A 43 -3.30 8.77 0.57
N PHE A 44 -3.14 8.63 1.88
CA PHE A 44 -3.98 7.80 2.73
C PHE A 44 -5.09 8.66 3.33
N SER A 45 -6.27 8.06 3.48
CA SER A 45 -7.44 8.68 4.09
C SER A 45 -8.23 7.59 4.80
N GLU A 46 -8.72 7.84 6.01
CA GLU A 46 -9.52 6.85 6.74
C GLU A 46 -10.83 6.51 6.01
N ASP A 47 -11.41 7.50 5.31
CA ASP A 47 -12.74 7.38 4.69
C ASP A 47 -12.72 7.11 3.16
N ALA A 48 -11.54 7.01 2.55
CA ALA A 48 -11.43 6.94 1.09
C ALA A 48 -10.31 5.99 0.63
N PRO A 49 -10.46 5.34 -0.54
CA PRO A 49 -9.41 4.53 -1.14
C PRO A 49 -8.12 5.32 -1.32
N MET A 50 -6.96 4.66 -1.19
CA MET A 50 -5.66 5.31 -1.38
C MET A 50 -5.57 5.97 -2.77
N GLU A 51 -5.23 7.25 -2.77
CA GLU A 51 -4.95 7.96 -4.01
C GLU A 51 -3.45 7.88 -4.34
N ILE A 52 -3.15 7.62 -5.62
CA ILE A 52 -1.78 7.47 -6.09
C ILE A 52 -1.53 8.48 -7.19
N GLN A 53 -0.56 9.36 -6.98
CA GLN A 53 -0.11 10.32 -7.98
C GLN A 53 1.32 10.01 -8.40
N THR A 54 1.58 9.92 -9.70
CA THR A 54 2.90 9.56 -10.22
C THR A 54 3.52 10.69 -11.04
N PHE A 55 4.81 10.93 -10.82
CA PHE A 55 5.55 12.03 -11.43
C PHE A 55 6.86 11.55 -12.05
N ARG A 56 7.19 12.11 -13.21
CA ARG A 56 8.48 11.87 -13.89
C ARG A 56 9.60 12.69 -13.27
N ASP A 57 9.29 13.91 -12.85
CA ASP A 57 10.23 14.86 -12.30
C ASP A 57 10.13 14.90 -10.76
N ALA A 58 11.27 14.82 -10.09
CA ALA A 58 11.32 14.82 -8.63
C ALA A 58 10.98 16.19 -8.05
N THR A 59 11.37 17.28 -8.71
CA THR A 59 11.08 18.65 -8.25
C THR A 59 9.58 18.90 -8.29
N GLN A 60 8.92 18.47 -9.37
CA GLN A 60 7.46 18.52 -9.49
C GLN A 60 6.77 17.74 -8.37
N ALA A 61 7.21 16.50 -8.10
CA ALA A 61 6.64 15.68 -7.02
C ALA A 61 6.79 16.36 -5.64
N ILE A 62 7.94 16.97 -5.39
CA ILE A 62 8.20 17.70 -4.14
C ILE A 62 7.28 18.91 -4.00
N SER A 63 7.15 19.70 -5.07
CA SER A 63 6.27 20.86 -5.05
C SER A 63 4.83 20.46 -4.80
N VAL A 64 4.34 19.39 -5.44
CA VAL A 64 2.99 18.89 -5.21
C VAL A 64 2.82 18.35 -3.78
N LEU A 65 3.80 17.62 -3.25
CA LEU A 65 3.78 17.13 -1.87
C LEU A 65 3.57 18.30 -0.89
N PHE A 66 4.34 19.39 -1.03
CA PHE A 66 4.20 20.55 -0.15
C PHE A 66 2.83 21.22 -0.23
N GLU A 67 2.24 21.32 -1.43
CA GLU A 67 0.90 21.88 -1.58
C GLU A 67 -0.16 20.97 -0.96
N LEU A 68 -0.05 19.65 -1.14
CA LEU A 68 -0.96 18.68 -0.54
C LEU A 68 -0.88 18.68 1.00
N GLU A 69 0.33 18.67 1.56
CA GLU A 69 0.55 18.75 3.02
C GLU A 69 -0.06 20.03 3.60
N LYS A 70 0.02 21.15 2.87
CA LYS A 70 -0.55 22.43 3.28
C LYS A 70 -2.07 22.47 3.14
N GLU A 71 -2.61 21.93 2.04
CA GLU A 71 -4.06 21.85 1.79
C GLU A 71 -4.77 20.95 2.80
N HIS A 72 -4.09 19.86 3.18
CA HIS A 72 -4.61 18.85 4.11
C HIS A 72 -4.10 19.02 5.55
N ALA A 73 -3.48 20.18 5.85
CA ALA A 73 -3.01 20.48 7.20
C ALA A 73 -4.16 20.44 8.22
N GLY A 74 -4.04 19.57 9.22
CA GLY A 74 -5.07 19.38 10.25
C GLY A 74 -6.19 18.43 9.85
N THR A 75 -6.01 17.64 8.79
CA THR A 75 -6.85 16.48 8.46
C THR A 75 -6.14 15.17 8.85
N GLU A 76 -6.88 14.07 8.93
CA GLU A 76 -6.34 12.71 9.20
C GLU A 76 -5.69 12.07 7.95
N LYS A 77 -5.37 12.86 6.91
CA LYS A 77 -4.72 12.33 5.71
C LYS A 77 -3.21 12.18 5.94
N ASP A 78 -2.69 10.98 5.74
CA ASP A 78 -1.24 10.74 5.68
C ASP A 78 -0.77 10.81 4.22
N ILE A 79 0.29 11.57 3.96
CA ILE A 79 0.77 11.84 2.60
C ILE A 79 2.26 11.53 2.53
N VAL A 80 2.62 10.54 1.70
CA VAL A 80 3.97 10.01 1.65
C VAL A 80 4.52 10.06 0.23
N LEU A 81 5.73 10.60 0.06
CA LEU A 81 6.46 10.57 -1.20
C LEU A 81 7.49 9.45 -1.21
N VAL A 82 7.29 8.50 -2.13
CA VAL A 82 8.23 7.42 -2.42
C VAL A 82 9.13 7.85 -3.60
N ARG A 83 10.45 7.86 -3.38
CA ARG A 83 11.46 8.11 -4.41
C ARG A 83 12.44 6.95 -4.53
N GLY A 84 12.95 6.72 -5.73
CA GLY A 84 14.17 5.93 -5.91
C GLY A 84 14.72 5.98 -7.33
N ASN A 85 15.80 5.24 -7.61
CA ASN A 85 16.37 5.16 -8.95
C ASN A 85 15.59 4.13 -9.83
N ARG A 86 15.80 4.14 -11.16
CA ARG A 86 15.17 3.21 -12.13
C ARG A 86 15.25 1.73 -11.76
N HIS A 87 16.29 1.35 -11.04
CA HIS A 87 16.58 -0.03 -10.66
C HIS A 87 16.01 -0.36 -9.27
N ASP A 88 16.16 0.54 -8.30
CA ASP A 88 15.75 0.37 -6.91
C ASP A 88 14.26 0.58 -6.71
N VAL A 89 13.63 1.56 -7.39
CA VAL A 89 12.16 1.67 -7.37
C VAL A 89 11.56 0.45 -8.02
N ARG A 90 12.12 -0.02 -9.15
CA ARG A 90 11.59 -1.19 -9.86
C ARG A 90 11.84 -2.49 -9.09
N THR A 91 12.92 -2.58 -8.32
CA THR A 91 13.23 -3.76 -7.48
C THR A 91 12.44 -3.72 -6.18
N ALA A 92 12.39 -2.59 -5.49
CA ALA A 92 11.52 -2.38 -4.33
C ALA A 92 10.07 -2.59 -4.75
N PHE A 93 9.61 -2.03 -5.87
CA PHE A 93 8.31 -2.33 -6.46
C PHE A 93 8.14 -3.80 -6.74
N ARG A 94 9.01 -4.42 -7.56
CA ARG A 94 8.79 -5.81 -7.96
C ARG A 94 8.79 -6.74 -6.75
N ASN A 95 9.63 -6.48 -5.75
CA ASN A 95 9.57 -7.19 -4.49
C ASN A 95 8.26 -6.87 -3.75
N TYR A 96 7.90 -5.60 -3.52
CA TYR A 96 6.61 -5.20 -2.95
C TYR A 96 5.37 -5.46 -3.82
N PHE A 97 5.46 -6.05 -5.01
CA PHE A 97 4.31 -6.31 -5.89
C PHE A 97 4.21 -7.78 -6.28
N SER A 98 5.30 -8.38 -6.73
CA SER A 98 5.37 -9.83 -6.87
C SER A 98 5.36 -10.48 -5.49
N ASP A 99 6.22 -10.06 -4.56
CA ASP A 99 6.19 -10.61 -3.20
C ASP A 99 4.95 -10.11 -2.44
N ALA A 100 4.40 -8.92 -2.67
CA ALA A 100 3.14 -8.55 -2.00
C ALA A 100 1.93 -9.29 -2.57
N SER A 101 1.85 -9.55 -3.88
CA SER A 101 0.77 -10.39 -4.44
C SER A 101 0.84 -11.80 -3.86
N ASP A 102 2.03 -12.39 -3.84
CA ASP A 102 2.26 -13.70 -3.25
C ASP A 102 2.01 -13.68 -1.73
N PHE A 103 2.45 -12.64 -1.03
CA PHE A 103 2.21 -12.45 0.39
C PHE A 103 0.72 -12.30 0.71
N ILE A 104 -0.02 -11.44 -0.01
CA ILE A 104 -1.48 -11.29 0.12
C ILE A 104 -2.13 -12.65 -0.09
N PHE A 105 -1.75 -13.37 -1.15
CA PHE A 105 -2.26 -14.69 -1.45
C PHE A 105 -2.00 -15.68 -0.31
N TYR A 106 -0.77 -15.77 0.19
CA TYR A 106 -0.42 -16.70 1.27
C TYR A 106 -1.11 -16.34 2.59
N ILE A 107 -1.26 -15.05 2.91
CA ILE A 107 -2.00 -14.60 4.09
C ILE A 107 -3.48 -14.95 3.97
N ASP A 108 -4.12 -14.69 2.82
CA ASP A 108 -5.53 -15.02 2.62
C ASP A 108 -5.77 -16.54 2.64
N GLN A 109 -4.86 -17.33 2.08
CA GLN A 109 -4.89 -18.80 2.19
C GLN A 109 -4.75 -19.26 3.65
N ALA A 110 -3.79 -18.72 4.39
CA ALA A 110 -3.56 -19.06 5.79
C ALA A 110 -4.79 -18.73 6.65
N ARG A 111 -5.39 -17.54 6.47
CA ARG A 111 -6.64 -17.14 7.15
C ARG A 111 -7.78 -18.11 6.83
N GLY A 112 -7.92 -18.50 5.58
CA GLY A 112 -8.94 -19.47 5.15
C GLY A 112 -8.77 -20.87 5.73
N LEU A 113 -7.52 -21.37 5.78
CA LEU A 113 -7.19 -22.67 6.35
C LEU A 113 -7.41 -22.70 7.86
N LEU A 114 -6.91 -21.67 8.56
CA LEU A 114 -6.96 -21.57 10.03
C LEU A 114 -8.38 -21.30 10.56
N SER A 115 -9.21 -20.60 9.79
CA SER A 115 -10.64 -20.40 10.11
C SER A 115 -11.53 -21.59 9.72
N GLY A 116 -11.00 -22.60 9.01
CA GLY A 116 -11.77 -23.74 8.51
C GLY A 116 -12.71 -23.41 7.33
N THR A 117 -12.51 -22.26 6.68
CA THR A 117 -13.36 -21.78 5.57
C THR A 117 -12.88 -22.30 4.19
N LEU A 118 -11.62 -22.75 4.11
CA LEU A 118 -11.03 -23.46 2.98
C LEU A 118 -10.71 -24.91 3.42
N SER A 119 -11.37 -25.89 2.79
CA SER A 119 -11.12 -27.35 2.93
C SER A 119 -10.80 -27.97 1.58
#